data_AF-A0A1L3JB18-F1
#
_entry.id   AF-A0A1L3JB18-F1
#
_cell.length_a   1.000
_cell.length_b   1.000
_cell.length_c   1.000
_cell.angle_alpha   90.00
_cell.angle_beta   90.00
_cell.angle_gamma   90.00
#
_symmetry.space_group_name_H-M   'P 1'
#
loop_
_entity.id
_entity.type
_entity.pdbx_description
1 polymer ?
#
loop_
_entity_poly.entity_id
_entity_poly.type
_entity_poly.pdbx_seq_one_letter_code
_entity_poly.pdbx_strand_id
1 'polypeptide(L)'
;MVQICPPQEIRICENISDEIFHNEIRTAHQPVILRGLVADWPAVHAAKMGDEAMAAYLNECGTTQPITALAAPPSAKGRFYYNDEMTGFNFITAKGNMAQFLQELLQENKKDEGFAMAVQSEILRIISPPFAMQNRLDLLPDVDARIWIGNKVRVATHFDLSENVACNVAGRRKFTLFPPDQLANLYLGPMELTPAGTPVSMVDPQHPDLGKYPRFAKAWEHVQTSILEAGDALYIPYGWWHAVDSLDSLNILVNYWWNNPHIKMASPYDALLHMIAAYRHLPDHQKQIWQNITNNYVFSKNDVAAHLPEQSKGMLANYSPLLIENMINHLKRSIA
;
A
#
# COMPACT_ATOMS: atom_id res chain seq x y z
N MET A 1 29.09 -16.24 -1.83
CA MET A 1 27.62 -16.11 -1.91
C MET A 1 27.18 -15.42 -0.63
N VAL A 2 26.55 -14.24 -0.72
CA VAL A 2 25.99 -13.56 0.46
C VAL A 2 24.84 -14.43 0.95
N GLN A 3 24.97 -14.99 2.14
CA GLN A 3 23.97 -15.90 2.71
C GLN A 3 22.85 -15.07 3.31
N ILE A 4 21.68 -15.16 2.69
CA ILE A 4 20.46 -14.52 3.12
C ILE A 4 19.90 -15.30 4.32
N CYS A 5 19.66 -14.64 5.46
CA CYS A 5 19.09 -15.27 6.65
C CYS A 5 17.61 -15.64 6.44
N PRO A 6 17.07 -16.62 7.18
CA PRO A 6 15.63 -16.88 7.11
C PRO A 6 14.84 -15.63 7.53
N PRO A 7 13.69 -15.37 6.89
CA PRO A 7 12.82 -14.26 7.25
C PRO A 7 12.27 -14.43 8.67
N GLN A 8 11.98 -13.33 9.34
CA GLN A 8 11.29 -13.33 10.63
C GLN A 8 9.79 -13.62 10.42
N GLU A 9 9.16 -14.24 11.42
CA GLU A 9 7.72 -14.45 11.41
C GLU A 9 6.98 -13.18 11.83
N ILE A 10 5.82 -12.95 11.23
CA ILE A 10 4.91 -11.86 11.63
C ILE A 10 4.12 -12.33 12.86
N ARG A 11 3.96 -11.47 13.87
CA ARG A 11 3.10 -11.74 15.03
C ARG A 11 1.68 -12.09 14.57
N ILE A 12 1.13 -13.16 15.11
CA ILE A 12 -0.26 -13.59 14.87
C ILE A 12 -1.12 -13.24 16.09
N CYS A 13 -2.34 -12.77 15.83
CA CYS A 13 -3.36 -12.54 16.82
C CYS A 13 -4.69 -13.11 16.33
N GLU A 14 -5.45 -13.69 17.26
CA GLU A 14 -6.77 -14.31 17.06
C GLU A 14 -7.80 -13.59 17.95
N ASN A 15 -9.09 -13.74 17.65
CA ASN A 15 -10.19 -13.17 18.44
C ASN A 15 -10.07 -11.65 18.64
N ILE A 16 -9.85 -10.93 17.55
CA ILE A 16 -9.59 -9.48 17.56
C ILE A 16 -10.85 -8.72 17.98
N SER A 17 -10.78 -8.01 19.11
CA SER A 17 -11.76 -7.01 19.50
C SER A 17 -11.34 -5.61 19.04
N ASP A 18 -12.29 -4.68 19.03
CA ASP A 18 -12.03 -3.26 18.78
C ASP A 18 -10.95 -2.69 19.73
N GLU A 19 -11.04 -3.06 21.01
CA GLU A 19 -10.08 -2.65 22.04
C GLU A 19 -8.67 -3.19 21.76
N ILE A 20 -8.54 -4.49 21.47
CA ILE A 20 -7.24 -5.11 21.14
C ILE A 20 -6.65 -4.45 19.88
N PHE A 21 -7.47 -4.23 18.86
CA PHE A 21 -7.02 -3.62 17.62
C PHE A 21 -6.50 -2.20 17.84
N HIS A 22 -7.28 -1.35 18.50
CA HIS A 22 -6.93 0.07 18.65
C HIS A 22 -5.88 0.35 19.72
N ASN A 23 -5.91 -0.37 20.84
CA ASN A 23 -5.05 -0.06 22.00
C ASN A 23 -3.74 -0.86 22.02
N GLU A 24 -3.69 -2.03 21.39
CA GLU A 24 -2.50 -2.90 21.38
C GLU A 24 -1.87 -3.05 20.00
N ILE A 25 -2.64 -3.44 18.99
CA ILE A 25 -2.10 -3.75 17.66
C ILE A 25 -1.63 -2.47 16.96
N ARG A 26 -2.51 -1.46 16.92
CA ARG A 26 -2.22 -0.20 16.21
C ARG A 26 -1.12 0.62 16.88
N THR A 27 -1.08 0.64 18.21
CA THR A 27 -0.08 1.39 19.01
C THR A 27 1.30 0.75 18.99
N ALA A 28 1.41 -0.54 18.67
CA ALA A 28 2.69 -1.23 18.53
C ALA A 28 3.48 -0.79 17.28
N HIS A 29 2.80 -0.22 16.27
CA HIS A 29 3.41 0.19 14.98
C HIS A 29 4.21 -0.94 14.28
N GLN A 30 3.76 -2.19 14.44
CA GLN A 30 4.32 -3.39 13.81
C GLN A 30 3.24 -4.14 13.02
N PRO A 31 3.60 -4.88 11.94
CA PRO A 31 2.66 -5.73 11.23
C PRO A 31 2.13 -6.84 12.13
N VAL A 32 0.85 -7.14 12.00
CA VAL A 32 0.20 -8.22 12.76
C VAL A 32 -0.79 -8.95 11.86
N ILE A 33 -0.72 -10.28 11.85
CA ILE A 33 -1.72 -11.14 11.21
C ILE A 33 -2.93 -11.24 12.13
N LEU A 34 -4.08 -10.85 11.61
CA LEU A 34 -5.39 -10.96 12.24
C LEU A 34 -6.06 -12.22 11.70
N ARG A 35 -5.74 -13.35 12.34
CA ARG A 35 -6.09 -14.69 11.89
C ARG A 35 -7.62 -14.86 11.88
N GLY A 36 -8.16 -15.29 10.75
CA GLY A 36 -9.60 -15.55 10.59
C GLY A 36 -10.50 -14.33 10.80
N LEU A 37 -9.98 -13.10 10.77
CA LEU A 37 -10.72 -11.88 11.06
C LEU A 37 -12.01 -11.73 10.24
N VAL A 38 -11.97 -12.15 8.98
CA VAL A 38 -13.08 -12.03 8.03
C VAL A 38 -13.57 -13.39 7.55
N ALA A 39 -13.31 -14.45 8.31
CA ALA A 39 -13.57 -15.82 7.91
C ALA A 39 -15.07 -16.14 7.68
N ASP A 40 -15.95 -15.34 8.28
CA ASP A 40 -17.41 -15.43 8.24
C ASP A 40 -18.05 -14.65 7.07
N TRP A 41 -17.27 -13.84 6.34
CA TRP A 41 -17.75 -13.09 5.19
C TRP A 41 -18.35 -14.00 4.12
N PRO A 42 -19.53 -13.67 3.55
CA PRO A 42 -20.12 -14.41 2.43
C PRO A 42 -19.15 -14.59 1.25
N ALA A 43 -18.33 -13.58 0.95
CA ALA A 43 -17.30 -13.66 -0.08
C ALA A 43 -16.23 -14.73 0.23
N VAL A 44 -15.81 -14.86 1.49
CA VAL A 44 -14.83 -15.88 1.91
C VAL A 44 -15.44 -17.28 1.81
N HIS A 45 -16.73 -17.43 2.16
CA HIS A 45 -17.45 -18.68 1.95
C HIS A 45 -17.54 -19.04 0.46
N ALA A 46 -17.89 -18.09 -0.41
CA ALA A 46 -17.93 -18.29 -1.85
C ALA A 46 -16.55 -18.67 -2.42
N ALA A 47 -15.49 -18.01 -1.96
CA ALA A 47 -14.10 -18.33 -2.34
C ALA A 47 -13.71 -19.76 -1.96
N LYS A 48 -14.12 -20.24 -0.78
CA LYS A 48 -13.86 -21.63 -0.34
C LYS A 48 -14.61 -22.68 -1.17
N MET A 49 -15.67 -22.29 -1.89
CA MET A 49 -16.40 -23.16 -2.81
C MET A 49 -15.74 -23.26 -4.20
N GLY A 50 -14.76 -22.40 -4.50
CA GLY A 50 -13.99 -22.40 -5.75
C GLY A 50 -14.10 -21.11 -6.55
N ASP A 51 -13.22 -20.97 -7.54
CA ASP A 51 -13.06 -19.75 -8.34
C ASP A 51 -14.34 -19.36 -9.09
N GLU A 52 -15.07 -20.33 -9.65
CA GLU A 52 -16.35 -20.10 -10.33
C GLU A 52 -17.45 -19.62 -9.38
N ALA A 53 -17.50 -20.17 -8.16
CA ALA A 53 -18.47 -19.76 -7.14
C ALA A 53 -18.20 -18.32 -6.67
N MET A 54 -16.92 -17.97 -6.49
CA MET A 54 -16.51 -16.62 -6.16
C MET A 54 -16.82 -15.61 -7.26
N ALA A 55 -16.58 -15.97 -8.53
CA ALA A 55 -16.93 -15.14 -9.67
C ALA A 55 -18.45 -14.96 -9.79
N ALA A 56 -19.23 -16.01 -9.57
CA ALA A 56 -20.70 -15.93 -9.53
C ALA A 56 -21.19 -14.99 -8.43
N TYR A 57 -20.61 -15.09 -7.22
CA TYR A 57 -20.94 -14.20 -6.10
C TYR A 57 -20.66 -12.72 -6.41
N LEU A 58 -19.52 -12.39 -7.01
CA LEU A 58 -19.20 -11.02 -7.44
C LEU A 58 -20.19 -10.51 -8.51
N ASN A 59 -20.55 -11.38 -9.46
CA ASN A 59 -21.52 -11.04 -10.50
C ASN A 59 -22.93 -10.81 -9.94
N GLU A 60 -23.35 -11.60 -8.95
CA GLU A 60 -24.62 -11.41 -8.24
C GLU A 60 -24.66 -10.10 -7.45
N CYS A 61 -23.54 -9.74 -6.80
CA CYS A 61 -23.41 -8.43 -6.15
C CYS A 61 -23.52 -7.25 -7.14
N GLY A 62 -23.24 -7.51 -8.42
CA GLY A 62 -23.34 -6.57 -9.51
C GLY A 62 -22.32 -5.43 -9.44
N THR A 63 -22.16 -4.71 -10.55
CA THR A 63 -21.35 -3.49 -10.60
C THR A 63 -22.11 -2.30 -11.17
N THR A 64 -21.92 -1.11 -10.57
CA THR A 64 -22.61 0.13 -10.95
C THR A 64 -21.89 0.90 -12.06
N GLN A 65 -20.60 0.66 -12.24
CA GLN A 65 -19.75 1.36 -13.21
C GLN A 65 -18.60 0.44 -13.71
N PRO A 66 -17.96 0.79 -14.83
CA PRO A 66 -16.78 0.07 -15.31
C PRO A 66 -15.63 0.09 -14.28
N ILE A 67 -14.89 -1.02 -14.24
CA ILE A 67 -13.67 -1.18 -13.46
C ILE A 67 -12.43 -0.87 -14.29
N THR A 68 -11.32 -0.55 -13.63
CA THR A 68 -10.00 -0.41 -14.23
C THR A 68 -9.20 -1.69 -14.02
N ALA A 69 -8.75 -2.31 -15.11
CA ALA A 69 -7.96 -3.53 -15.10
C ALA A 69 -6.61 -3.33 -15.79
N LEU A 70 -5.63 -4.14 -15.39
CA LEU A 70 -4.31 -4.22 -15.98
C LEU A 70 -4.05 -5.60 -16.53
N ALA A 71 -3.26 -5.65 -17.61
CA ALA A 71 -2.79 -6.89 -18.20
C ALA A 71 -1.30 -6.80 -18.55
N ALA A 72 -0.54 -7.85 -18.25
CA ALA A 72 0.86 -7.99 -18.64
C ALA A 72 1.08 -9.34 -19.36
N PRO A 73 1.98 -9.39 -20.36
CA PRO A 73 2.25 -10.61 -21.12
C PRO A 73 2.87 -11.70 -20.22
N PRO A 74 2.80 -12.98 -20.63
CA PRO A 74 3.42 -14.09 -19.87
C PRO A 74 4.91 -13.88 -19.56
N SER A 75 5.65 -13.19 -20.44
CA SER A 75 7.05 -12.82 -20.25
C SER A 75 7.30 -11.95 -19.00
N ALA A 76 6.29 -11.22 -18.53
CA ALA A 76 6.36 -10.44 -17.29
C ALA A 76 6.31 -11.32 -16.02
N LYS A 77 5.97 -12.62 -16.14
CA LYS A 77 5.94 -13.59 -15.03
C LYS A 77 5.13 -13.07 -13.83
N GLY A 78 3.93 -12.56 -14.10
CA GLY A 78 3.02 -12.01 -13.09
C GLY A 78 3.41 -10.64 -12.53
N ARG A 79 4.57 -10.07 -12.87
CA ARG A 79 5.08 -8.85 -12.23
C ARG A 79 4.69 -7.60 -13.01
N PHE A 80 3.76 -6.81 -12.48
CA PHE A 80 3.46 -5.47 -12.98
C PHE A 80 4.59 -4.51 -12.60
N TYR A 81 5.36 -4.04 -13.58
CA TYR A 81 6.62 -3.35 -13.34
C TYR A 81 6.99 -2.39 -14.47
N TYR A 82 8.20 -1.84 -14.42
CA TYR A 82 8.79 -1.07 -15.50
C TYR A 82 9.06 -1.93 -16.74
N ASN A 83 9.05 -1.31 -17.92
CA ASN A 83 9.73 -1.87 -19.09
C ASN A 83 11.25 -1.85 -18.90
N ASP A 84 11.99 -2.55 -19.77
CA ASP A 84 13.44 -2.71 -19.64
C ASP A 84 14.20 -1.37 -19.68
N GLU A 85 13.70 -0.40 -20.45
CA GLU A 85 14.29 0.95 -20.56
C GLU A 85 13.91 1.88 -19.39
N MET A 86 13.00 1.45 -18.50
CA MET A 86 12.44 2.27 -17.42
C MET A 86 11.81 3.59 -17.88
N THR A 87 11.25 3.61 -19.08
CA THR A 87 10.54 4.76 -19.68
C THR A 87 9.03 4.62 -19.61
N GLY A 88 8.56 3.43 -19.24
CA GLY A 88 7.15 3.10 -19.09
C GLY A 88 6.99 1.80 -18.31
N PHE A 89 5.89 1.10 -18.57
CA PHE A 89 5.52 -0.11 -17.85
C PHE A 89 5.47 -1.32 -18.77
N ASN A 90 5.61 -2.51 -18.20
CA ASN A 90 5.48 -3.79 -18.91
C ASN A 90 4.02 -4.28 -19.02
N PHE A 91 3.06 -3.41 -18.73
CA PHE A 91 1.64 -3.71 -18.69
C PHE A 91 0.82 -2.61 -19.34
N ILE A 92 -0.42 -2.95 -19.71
CA ILE A 92 -1.42 -2.02 -20.20
C ILE A 92 -2.55 -1.85 -19.18
N THR A 93 -3.25 -0.72 -19.26
CA THR A 93 -4.43 -0.43 -18.43
C THR A 93 -5.64 -0.20 -19.33
N ALA A 94 -6.77 -0.81 -18.98
CA ALA A 94 -8.03 -0.68 -19.69
C ALA A 94 -9.22 -0.54 -18.72
N LYS A 95 -10.32 0.03 -19.19
CA LYS A 95 -11.59 0.05 -18.45
C LYS A 95 -12.57 -0.94 -19.06
N GLY A 96 -13.32 -1.65 -18.24
CA GLY A 96 -14.21 -2.71 -18.71
C GLY A 96 -15.28 -3.13 -17.71
N ASN A 97 -16.06 -4.13 -18.09
CA ASN A 97 -17.09 -4.74 -17.25
C ASN A 97 -16.48 -5.82 -16.34
N MET A 98 -16.89 -5.84 -15.06
CA MET A 98 -16.39 -6.82 -14.07
C MET A 98 -16.67 -8.27 -14.46
N ALA A 99 -17.88 -8.58 -14.95
CA ALA A 99 -18.26 -9.95 -15.30
C ALA A 99 -17.42 -10.48 -16.47
N GLN A 100 -17.19 -9.63 -17.47
CA GLN A 100 -16.31 -9.97 -18.59
C GLN A 100 -14.86 -10.16 -18.12
N PHE A 101 -14.34 -9.26 -17.29
CA PHE A 101 -13.00 -9.42 -16.71
C PHE A 101 -12.85 -10.75 -15.95
N LEU A 102 -13.82 -11.11 -15.10
CA LEU A 102 -13.80 -12.36 -14.36
C LEU A 102 -13.84 -13.58 -15.29
N GLN A 103 -14.66 -13.53 -16.34
CA GLN A 103 -14.71 -14.60 -17.34
C GLN A 103 -13.36 -14.78 -18.05
N GLU A 104 -12.76 -13.69 -18.50
CA GLU A 104 -11.45 -13.70 -19.17
C GLU A 104 -10.34 -14.18 -18.23
N LEU A 105 -10.34 -13.69 -16.98
CA LEU A 105 -9.40 -14.11 -15.93
C LEU A 105 -9.45 -15.64 -15.71
N LEU A 106 -10.65 -16.20 -15.56
CA LEU A 106 -10.83 -17.65 -15.38
C LEU A 106 -10.40 -18.45 -16.61
N GLN A 107 -10.51 -17.89 -17.82
CA GLN A 107 -10.03 -18.53 -19.05
C GLN A 107 -8.50 -18.48 -19.14
N GLU A 108 -7.89 -17.33 -18.84
CA GLU A 108 -6.42 -17.19 -18.80
C GLU A 108 -5.78 -18.13 -17.77
N ASN A 109 -6.44 -18.32 -16.63
CA ASN A 109 -5.96 -19.22 -15.57
C ASN A 109 -5.88 -20.70 -15.98
N LYS A 110 -6.54 -21.11 -17.07
CA LYS A 110 -6.48 -22.47 -17.61
C LYS A 110 -5.28 -22.69 -18.54
N LYS A 111 -4.55 -21.62 -18.87
CA LYS A 111 -3.37 -21.68 -19.75
C LYS A 111 -2.10 -21.80 -18.92
N ASP A 112 -1.13 -22.56 -19.42
CA ASP A 112 0.20 -22.63 -18.80
C ASP A 112 0.94 -21.29 -18.89
N GLU A 113 0.74 -20.56 -20.00
CA GLU A 113 1.30 -19.23 -20.27
C GLU A 113 0.18 -18.19 -20.48
N GLY A 114 -0.65 -18.00 -19.45
CA GLY A 114 -1.70 -16.99 -19.43
C GLY A 114 -1.18 -15.57 -19.17
N PHE A 115 -1.97 -14.57 -19.55
CA PHE A 115 -1.70 -13.18 -19.17
C PHE A 115 -1.83 -12.98 -17.66
N ALA A 116 -0.98 -12.13 -17.10
CA ALA A 116 -1.16 -11.63 -15.74
C ALA A 116 -2.24 -10.54 -15.76
N MET A 117 -3.29 -10.69 -14.96
CA MET A 117 -4.46 -9.82 -14.99
C MET A 117 -4.81 -9.36 -13.58
N ALA A 118 -5.11 -8.07 -13.42
CA ALA A 118 -5.50 -7.51 -12.13
C ALA A 118 -6.46 -6.32 -12.24
N VAL A 119 -7.42 -6.23 -11.31
CA VAL A 119 -8.15 -5.02 -10.94
C VAL A 119 -7.44 -4.42 -9.73
N GLN A 120 -7.20 -3.11 -9.77
CA GLN A 120 -6.49 -2.42 -8.70
C GLN A 120 -7.34 -1.33 -8.05
N SER A 121 -7.49 -1.43 -6.73
CA SER A 121 -7.92 -0.33 -5.85
C SER A 121 -9.31 0.26 -6.15
N GLU A 122 -10.26 -0.54 -6.62
CA GLU A 122 -11.61 -0.06 -6.87
C GLU A 122 -12.40 0.13 -5.57
N ILE A 123 -13.11 1.25 -5.42
CA ILE A 123 -13.86 1.57 -4.20
C ILE A 123 -15.18 0.81 -4.19
N LEU A 124 -15.32 -0.16 -3.28
CA LEU A 124 -16.45 -1.10 -3.26
C LEU A 124 -17.80 -0.41 -3.06
N ARG A 125 -17.89 0.60 -2.19
CA ARG A 125 -19.13 1.38 -2.00
C ARG A 125 -19.63 2.02 -3.30
N ILE A 126 -18.71 2.35 -4.20
CA ILE A 126 -19.05 2.92 -5.51
C ILE A 126 -19.37 1.78 -6.47
N ILE A 127 -18.41 0.89 -6.71
CA ILE A 127 -18.49 -0.07 -7.82
C ILE A 127 -19.43 -1.24 -7.54
N SER A 128 -19.58 -1.70 -6.29
CA SER A 128 -20.42 -2.84 -5.92
C SER A 128 -20.96 -2.65 -4.48
N PRO A 129 -21.96 -1.76 -4.28
CA PRO A 129 -22.54 -1.51 -2.97
C PRO A 129 -23.06 -2.77 -2.25
N PRO A 130 -23.71 -3.75 -2.92
CA PRO A 130 -24.12 -4.99 -2.28
C PRO A 130 -22.94 -5.76 -1.67
N PHE A 131 -21.83 -5.88 -2.40
CA PHE A 131 -20.62 -6.52 -1.87
C PHE A 131 -20.10 -5.79 -0.64
N ALA A 132 -20.00 -4.45 -0.68
CA ALA A 132 -19.55 -3.63 0.44
C ALA A 132 -20.40 -3.81 1.70
N MET A 133 -21.72 -3.93 1.55
CA MET A 133 -22.63 -4.12 2.69
C MET A 133 -22.56 -5.52 3.28
N GLN A 134 -22.43 -6.55 2.44
CA GLN A 134 -22.40 -7.95 2.88
C GLN A 134 -21.05 -8.39 3.48
N ASN A 135 -19.96 -7.71 3.13
CA ASN A 135 -18.60 -8.05 3.53
C ASN A 135 -17.94 -6.85 4.24
N ARG A 136 -18.64 -6.32 5.26
CA ARG A 136 -18.18 -5.17 6.03
C ARG A 136 -17.16 -5.60 7.08
N LEU A 137 -16.12 -4.79 7.27
CA LEU A 137 -15.21 -4.91 8.40
C LEU A 137 -15.70 -4.01 9.54
N ASP A 138 -16.18 -4.61 10.63
CA ASP A 138 -16.73 -3.84 11.76
C ASP A 138 -15.65 -3.10 12.56
N LEU A 139 -14.38 -3.50 12.48
CA LEU A 139 -13.25 -2.77 13.10
C LEU A 139 -13.02 -1.38 12.48
N LEU A 140 -13.49 -1.14 11.25
CA LEU A 140 -13.26 0.10 10.52
C LEU A 140 -14.56 0.56 9.83
N PRO A 141 -15.61 0.88 10.61
CA PRO A 141 -16.97 1.06 10.11
C PRO A 141 -17.13 2.27 9.18
N ASP A 142 -16.24 3.26 9.27
CA ASP A 142 -16.27 4.53 8.56
C ASP A 142 -15.20 4.62 7.44
N VAL A 143 -14.46 3.54 7.19
CA VAL A 143 -13.40 3.50 6.18
C VAL A 143 -13.91 2.79 4.93
N ASP A 144 -13.74 3.43 3.77
CA ASP A 144 -14.13 2.83 2.50
C ASP A 144 -13.25 1.63 2.15
N ALA A 145 -13.89 0.50 1.90
CA ALA A 145 -13.25 -0.72 1.43
C ALA A 145 -12.84 -0.60 -0.06
N ARG A 146 -11.65 -1.08 -0.39
CA ARG A 146 -11.14 -1.19 -1.75
C ARG A 146 -10.88 -2.64 -2.12
N ILE A 147 -11.21 -3.02 -3.35
CA ILE A 147 -11.04 -4.40 -3.83
C ILE A 147 -9.92 -4.51 -4.86
N TRP A 148 -9.19 -5.62 -4.75
CA TRP A 148 -8.16 -6.07 -5.67
C TRP A 148 -8.52 -7.48 -6.12
N ILE A 149 -8.52 -7.72 -7.42
CA ILE A 149 -8.87 -9.02 -8.01
C ILE A 149 -7.78 -9.36 -9.00
N GLY A 150 -7.24 -10.57 -8.99
CA GLY A 150 -6.29 -10.97 -10.02
C GLY A 150 -5.87 -12.42 -9.92
N ASN A 151 -5.03 -12.83 -10.86
CA ASN A 151 -4.45 -14.16 -10.86
C ASN A 151 -3.08 -14.17 -10.15
N LYS A 152 -2.16 -15.03 -10.57
CA LYS A 152 -0.81 -15.17 -10.00
C LYS A 152 0.05 -13.96 -10.36
N VAL A 153 -0.19 -12.87 -9.64
CA VAL A 153 0.45 -11.57 -9.83
C VAL A 153 1.42 -11.27 -8.69
N ARG A 154 2.46 -10.49 -8.99
CA ARG A 154 3.49 -10.06 -8.03
C ARG A 154 3.57 -8.54 -8.03
N VAL A 155 3.37 -7.96 -6.86
CA VAL A 155 3.44 -6.51 -6.61
C VAL A 155 4.79 -6.22 -5.98
N ALA A 156 5.57 -5.34 -6.61
CA ALA A 156 6.89 -4.96 -6.15
C ALA A 156 6.84 -4.28 -4.77
N THR A 157 7.94 -4.36 -4.02
CA THR A 157 8.05 -3.74 -2.69
C THR A 157 7.76 -2.24 -2.77
N HIS A 158 6.75 -1.77 -2.05
CA HIS A 158 6.34 -0.38 -1.99
C HIS A 158 5.85 -0.03 -0.59
N PHE A 159 5.43 1.20 -0.38
CA PHE A 159 4.81 1.66 0.86
C PHE A 159 3.58 2.51 0.52
N ASP A 160 2.70 2.62 1.50
CA ASP A 160 1.52 3.47 1.45
C ASP A 160 1.65 4.64 2.41
N LEU A 161 1.07 5.78 2.04
CA LEU A 161 0.85 6.92 2.93
C LEU A 161 -0.45 6.75 3.72
N SER A 162 -0.70 5.54 4.20
CA SER A 162 -1.88 5.16 4.97
C SER A 162 -1.56 3.98 5.88
N GLU A 163 -2.29 3.86 6.98
CA GLU A 163 -2.42 2.58 7.67
C GLU A 163 -3.33 1.67 6.83
N ASN A 164 -3.14 0.36 6.92
CA ASN A 164 -3.88 -0.62 6.12
C ASN A 164 -4.32 -1.83 6.94
N VAL A 165 -5.56 -2.29 6.73
CA VAL A 165 -5.98 -3.66 7.04
C VAL A 165 -6.28 -4.33 5.72
N ALA A 166 -5.47 -5.33 5.37
CA ALA A 166 -5.55 -6.08 4.13
C ALA A 166 -6.20 -7.44 4.39
N CYS A 167 -7.51 -7.55 4.10
CA CYS A 167 -8.29 -8.77 4.26
C CYS A 167 -8.16 -9.69 3.03
N ASN A 168 -7.62 -10.89 3.23
CA ASN A 168 -7.44 -11.88 2.19
C ASN A 168 -8.75 -12.67 1.99
N VAL A 169 -9.48 -12.38 0.92
CA VAL A 169 -10.83 -12.90 0.69
C VAL A 169 -10.81 -14.21 -0.10
N ALA A 170 -9.96 -14.30 -1.13
CA ALA A 170 -9.82 -15.49 -1.97
C ALA A 170 -8.35 -15.73 -2.31
N GLY A 171 -8.00 -17.01 -2.49
CA GLY A 171 -6.63 -17.47 -2.77
C GLY A 171 -5.68 -17.28 -1.58
N ARG A 172 -4.44 -17.72 -1.76
CA ARG A 172 -3.34 -17.50 -0.82
C ARG A 172 -2.47 -16.34 -1.26
N ARG A 173 -2.05 -15.53 -0.28
CA ARG A 173 -1.25 -14.34 -0.54
C ARG A 173 -0.05 -14.27 0.36
N LYS A 174 1.15 -14.21 -0.21
CA LYS A 174 2.39 -14.01 0.53
C LYS A 174 2.70 -12.52 0.65
N PHE A 175 2.95 -12.08 1.87
CA PHE A 175 3.49 -10.76 2.16
C PHE A 175 4.97 -10.88 2.54
N THR A 176 5.78 -9.96 2.03
CA THR A 176 7.19 -9.76 2.41
C THR A 176 7.35 -8.31 2.84
N LEU A 177 7.54 -8.07 4.14
CA LEU A 177 7.54 -6.74 4.73
C LEU A 177 8.91 -6.34 5.26
N PHE A 178 9.20 -5.04 5.21
CA PHE A 178 10.41 -4.43 5.77
C PHE A 178 10.03 -3.19 6.59
N PRO A 179 10.72 -2.94 7.72
CA PRO A 179 10.46 -1.76 8.53
C PRO A 179 10.81 -0.47 7.77
N PRO A 180 10.16 0.67 8.10
CA PRO A 180 10.33 1.93 7.36
C PRO A 180 11.78 2.42 7.26
N ASP A 181 12.62 2.12 8.25
CA ASP A 181 14.03 2.50 8.33
C ASP A 181 14.93 1.79 7.29
N GLN A 182 14.41 0.80 6.57
CA GLN A 182 15.14 0.09 5.51
C GLN A 182 15.16 0.82 4.16
N LEU A 183 14.57 2.02 4.06
CA LEU A 183 14.53 2.83 2.84
C LEU A 183 15.86 2.85 2.05
N ALA A 184 16.98 3.10 2.73
CA ALA A 184 18.30 3.20 2.09
C ALA A 184 18.81 1.87 1.47
N ASN A 185 18.24 0.75 1.90
CA ASN A 185 18.62 -0.61 1.52
C ASN A 185 17.69 -1.22 0.46
N LEU A 186 16.54 -0.59 0.18
CA LEU A 186 15.52 -1.11 -0.73
C LEU A 186 15.64 -0.63 -2.18
N TYR A 187 16.56 0.31 -2.49
CA TYR A 187 16.82 0.79 -3.84
C TYR A 187 15.54 1.21 -4.58
N LEU A 188 14.90 2.29 -4.16
CA LEU A 188 13.68 2.76 -4.83
C LEU A 188 13.95 3.17 -6.28
N GLY A 189 12.95 2.93 -7.13
CA GLY A 189 12.90 3.37 -8.51
C GLY A 189 12.62 4.88 -8.66
N PRO A 190 12.32 5.31 -9.90
CA PRO A 190 11.99 6.70 -10.21
C PRO A 190 10.88 7.27 -9.33
N MET A 191 11.01 8.56 -8.97
CA MET A 191 10.05 9.23 -8.09
C MET A 191 8.79 9.69 -8.85
N GLU A 192 8.93 9.98 -10.14
CA GLU A 192 7.88 10.54 -11.01
C GLU A 192 7.19 9.46 -11.84
N LEU A 193 7.91 8.40 -12.22
CA LEU A 193 7.37 7.26 -12.96
C LEU A 193 7.11 6.11 -11.98
N THR A 194 5.88 6.05 -11.46
CA THR A 194 5.48 5.05 -10.47
C THR A 194 4.39 4.12 -11.03
N PRO A 195 4.49 2.79 -10.89
CA PRO A 195 3.47 1.86 -11.39
C PRO A 195 2.08 2.06 -10.76
N ALA A 196 2.02 2.47 -9.50
CA ALA A 196 0.78 2.57 -8.72
C ALA A 196 0.73 3.77 -7.75
N GLY A 197 1.44 4.86 -8.06
CA GLY A 197 1.40 6.12 -7.30
C GLY A 197 2.48 6.31 -6.25
N THR A 198 3.23 5.27 -5.88
CA THR A 198 4.44 5.38 -5.04
C THR A 198 5.64 4.68 -5.70
N PRO A 199 6.88 5.14 -5.43
CA PRO A 199 8.07 4.48 -5.94
C PRO A 199 8.16 3.06 -5.41
N VAL A 200 8.46 2.13 -6.32
CA VAL A 200 8.64 0.71 -5.99
C VAL A 200 10.14 0.38 -5.91
N SER A 201 10.50 -0.66 -5.16
CA SER A 201 11.87 -1.16 -5.12
C SER A 201 12.34 -1.67 -6.48
N MET A 202 13.61 -1.43 -6.78
CA MET A 202 14.34 -2.00 -7.90
C MET A 202 14.69 -3.48 -7.72
N VAL A 203 14.52 -4.02 -6.51
CA VAL A 203 14.87 -5.40 -6.15
C VAL A 203 13.63 -6.29 -6.20
N ASP A 204 13.74 -7.44 -6.87
CA ASP A 204 12.77 -8.53 -6.71
C ASP A 204 13.14 -9.33 -5.43
N PRO A 205 12.32 -9.31 -4.37
CA PRO A 205 12.64 -10.03 -3.14
C PRO A 205 12.67 -11.56 -3.30
N GLN A 206 12.05 -12.11 -4.35
CA GLN A 206 12.12 -13.56 -4.63
C GLN A 206 13.43 -13.97 -5.28
N HIS A 207 14.01 -13.06 -6.08
CA HIS A 207 15.23 -13.29 -6.85
C HIS A 207 16.16 -12.07 -6.78
N PRO A 208 16.69 -11.73 -5.60
CA PRO A 208 17.47 -10.52 -5.42
C PRO A 208 18.83 -10.64 -6.12
N ASP A 209 19.12 -9.71 -7.03
CA ASP A 209 20.46 -9.55 -7.61
C ASP A 209 21.35 -8.76 -6.63
N LEU A 210 22.01 -9.48 -5.72
CA LEU A 210 22.91 -8.89 -4.73
C LEU A 210 24.24 -8.39 -5.32
N GLY A 211 24.56 -8.75 -6.57
CA GLY A 211 25.67 -8.15 -7.30
C GLY A 211 25.37 -6.70 -7.66
N LYS A 212 24.13 -6.44 -8.11
CA LYS A 212 23.63 -5.10 -8.46
C LYS A 212 23.13 -4.31 -7.25
N TYR A 213 22.51 -4.99 -6.28
CA TYR A 213 21.85 -4.38 -5.12
C TYR A 213 22.41 -4.88 -3.77
N PRO A 214 23.72 -4.71 -3.50
CA PRO A 214 24.36 -5.33 -2.34
C PRO A 214 23.79 -4.92 -0.97
N ARG A 215 23.24 -3.70 -0.83
CA ARG A 215 22.62 -3.23 0.43
C ARG A 215 21.31 -3.95 0.75
N PHE A 216 20.69 -4.63 -0.22
CA PHE A 216 19.45 -5.35 0.02
C PHE A 216 19.61 -6.48 1.03
N ALA A 217 20.81 -7.05 1.14
CA ALA A 217 21.15 -8.00 2.20
C ALA A 217 20.87 -7.43 3.61
N LYS A 218 21.14 -6.12 3.83
CA LYS A 218 20.83 -5.45 5.10
C LYS A 218 19.33 -5.29 5.32
N ALA A 219 18.56 -4.96 4.29
CA ALA A 219 17.10 -4.94 4.40
C ALA A 219 16.57 -6.33 4.78
N TRP A 220 17.16 -7.38 4.19
CA TRP A 220 16.73 -8.75 4.44
C TRP A 220 16.95 -9.22 5.88
N GLU A 221 17.95 -8.70 6.59
CA GLU A 221 18.14 -9.00 8.02
C GLU A 221 16.91 -8.64 8.89
N HIS A 222 16.07 -7.73 8.40
CA HIS A 222 14.86 -7.23 9.08
C HIS A 222 13.55 -7.67 8.42
N VAL A 223 13.62 -8.55 7.41
CA VAL A 223 12.43 -8.94 6.65
C VAL A 223 11.48 -9.78 7.51
N GLN A 224 10.18 -9.52 7.38
CA GLN A 224 9.13 -10.36 7.93
C GLN A 224 8.30 -10.96 6.79
N THR A 225 7.96 -12.24 6.87
CA THR A 225 7.13 -12.88 5.82
C THR A 225 6.02 -13.73 6.40
N SER A 226 4.88 -13.76 5.72
CA SER A 226 3.85 -14.77 5.96
C SER A 226 2.97 -14.99 4.73
N ILE A 227 2.29 -16.13 4.71
CA ILE A 227 1.19 -16.42 3.79
C ILE A 227 -0.11 -16.21 4.55
N LEU A 228 -1.04 -15.47 3.96
CA LEU A 228 -2.42 -15.35 4.42
C LEU A 228 -3.28 -16.35 3.67
N GLU A 229 -4.14 -17.05 4.44
CA GLU A 229 -5.18 -17.91 3.90
C GLU A 229 -6.50 -17.11 3.73
N ALA A 230 -7.46 -17.65 3.00
CA ALA A 230 -8.76 -17.00 2.82
C ALA A 230 -9.49 -16.87 4.17
N GLY A 231 -9.79 -15.63 4.58
CA GLY A 231 -10.36 -15.28 5.88
C GLY A 231 -9.40 -14.53 6.81
N ASP A 232 -8.09 -14.59 6.54
CA ASP A 232 -7.09 -13.85 7.32
C ASP A 232 -7.03 -12.38 6.90
N ALA A 233 -6.58 -11.51 7.80
CA ALA A 233 -6.19 -10.16 7.45
C ALA A 233 -4.78 -9.83 7.96
N LEU A 234 -4.17 -8.79 7.40
CA LEU A 234 -2.88 -8.24 7.86
C LEU A 234 -3.05 -6.75 8.15
N TYR A 235 -2.72 -6.35 9.38
CA TYR A 235 -2.49 -4.94 9.70
C TYR A 235 -1.10 -4.54 9.21
N ILE A 236 -1.03 -3.48 8.40
CA ILE A 236 0.20 -2.87 7.91
C ILE A 236 0.24 -1.42 8.44
N PRO A 237 1.18 -1.10 9.35
CA PRO A 237 1.31 0.26 9.86
C PRO A 237 1.81 1.23 8.79
N TYR A 238 1.54 2.52 9.01
CA TYR A 238 1.98 3.61 8.13
C TYR A 238 3.48 3.51 7.78
N GLY A 239 3.79 3.59 6.49
CA GLY A 239 5.18 3.62 6.00
C GLY A 239 5.92 2.28 5.96
N TRP A 240 5.28 1.17 6.34
CA TRP A 240 5.88 -0.16 6.21
C TRP A 240 6.00 -0.57 4.74
N TRP A 241 7.19 -1.02 4.37
CA TRP A 241 7.47 -1.52 3.03
C TRP A 241 6.92 -2.93 2.90
N HIS A 242 6.26 -3.23 1.78
CA HIS A 242 5.69 -4.55 1.55
C HIS A 242 5.67 -4.92 0.07
N ALA A 243 6.06 -6.16 -0.23
CA ALA A 243 5.81 -6.83 -1.50
C ALA A 243 4.73 -7.89 -1.30
N VAL A 244 3.95 -8.14 -2.36
CA VAL A 244 2.78 -9.02 -2.30
C VAL A 244 2.79 -9.99 -3.47
N ASP A 245 2.75 -11.29 -3.18
CA ASP A 245 2.61 -12.34 -4.18
C ASP A 245 1.28 -13.05 -4.03
N SER A 246 0.47 -13.01 -5.08
CA SER A 246 -0.75 -13.80 -5.22
C SER A 246 -0.37 -15.21 -5.71
N LEU A 247 -0.70 -16.24 -4.96
CA LEU A 247 -0.14 -17.59 -5.16
C LEU A 247 -1.07 -18.53 -5.95
N ASP A 248 -2.38 -18.31 -5.89
CA ASP A 248 -3.38 -19.19 -6.50
C ASP A 248 -3.96 -18.61 -7.80
N SER A 249 -4.86 -19.35 -8.46
CA SER A 249 -5.44 -18.96 -9.75
C SER A 249 -6.32 -17.70 -9.66
N LEU A 250 -7.18 -17.61 -8.65
CA LEU A 250 -7.95 -16.41 -8.33
C LEU A 250 -7.57 -15.91 -6.94
N ASN A 251 -7.24 -14.63 -6.85
CA ASN A 251 -6.91 -13.99 -5.59
C ASN A 251 -7.70 -12.70 -5.45
N ILE A 252 -8.31 -12.52 -4.29
CA ILE A 252 -9.09 -11.32 -3.97
C ILE A 252 -8.58 -10.78 -2.63
N LEU A 253 -8.27 -9.48 -2.62
CA LEU A 253 -7.95 -8.73 -1.41
C LEU A 253 -9.01 -7.63 -1.26
N VAL A 254 -9.50 -7.43 -0.05
CA VAL A 254 -10.26 -6.24 0.30
C VAL A 254 -9.45 -5.52 1.36
N ASN A 255 -9.14 -4.25 1.12
CA ASN A 255 -8.33 -3.48 2.06
C ASN A 255 -9.00 -2.18 2.48
N TYR A 256 -8.61 -1.72 3.66
CA TYR A 256 -9.10 -0.48 4.27
C TYR A 256 -7.89 0.41 4.51
N TRP A 257 -7.79 1.49 3.74
CA TRP A 257 -6.76 2.51 3.96
C TRP A 257 -7.35 3.69 4.70
N TRP A 258 -6.70 4.07 5.80
CA TRP A 258 -7.06 5.28 6.53
C TRP A 258 -5.82 6.04 7.00
N ASN A 259 -6.05 7.31 7.25
CA ASN A 259 -5.15 8.20 7.96
C ASN A 259 -5.93 8.80 9.13
N ASN A 260 -5.25 9.52 10.03
CA ASN A 260 -5.95 10.22 11.11
C ASN A 260 -6.96 11.22 10.51
N PRO A 261 -8.29 10.99 10.65
CA PRO A 261 -9.31 11.75 9.93
C PRO A 261 -9.41 13.21 10.41
N HIS A 262 -8.85 13.52 11.59
CA HIS A 262 -8.94 14.85 12.19
C HIS A 262 -7.86 15.83 11.72
N ILE A 263 -6.91 15.38 10.88
CA ILE A 263 -5.77 16.19 10.47
C ILE A 263 -5.79 16.46 8.95
N LYS A 264 -6.27 17.64 8.55
CA LYS A 264 -6.06 18.18 7.20
C LYS A 264 -4.57 18.52 7.07
N MET A 265 -3.84 17.82 6.22
CA MET A 265 -2.41 18.06 5.97
C MET A 265 -2.11 18.17 4.48
N ALA A 266 -0.99 18.80 4.14
CA ALA A 266 -0.39 18.67 2.82
C ALA A 266 0.17 17.23 2.65
N SER A 267 0.28 16.77 1.40
CA SER A 267 0.89 15.48 1.06
C SER A 267 2.36 15.45 1.55
N PRO A 268 2.76 14.51 2.42
CA PRO A 268 4.15 14.38 2.83
C PRO A 268 5.09 14.08 1.67
N TYR A 269 4.62 13.36 0.65
CA TYR A 269 5.40 13.04 -0.54
C TYR A 269 5.62 14.29 -1.42
N ASP A 270 4.58 15.10 -1.62
CA ASP A 270 4.73 16.36 -2.36
C ASP A 270 5.70 17.29 -1.62
N ALA A 271 5.60 17.36 -0.29
CA ALA A 271 6.55 18.12 0.53
C ALA A 271 7.99 17.62 0.36
N LEU A 272 8.21 16.30 0.28
CA LEU A 272 9.53 15.72 -0.03
C LEU A 272 10.04 16.19 -1.40
N LEU A 273 9.21 16.15 -2.44
CA LEU A 273 9.60 16.61 -3.77
C LEU A 273 9.99 18.10 -3.77
N HIS A 274 9.23 18.94 -3.05
CA HIS A 274 9.57 20.35 -2.88
C HIS A 274 10.88 20.55 -2.12
N MET A 275 11.14 19.78 -1.06
CA MET A 275 12.42 19.83 -0.32
C MET A 275 13.60 19.41 -1.20
N ILE A 276 13.42 18.42 -2.06
CA ILE A 276 14.45 18.01 -3.03
C ILE A 276 14.74 19.17 -3.98
N ALA A 277 13.71 19.76 -4.58
CA ALA A 277 13.85 20.90 -5.49
C ALA A 277 14.53 22.11 -4.81
N ALA A 278 14.19 22.39 -3.56
CA ALA A 278 14.71 23.55 -2.82
C ALA A 278 16.12 23.34 -2.27
N TYR A 279 16.46 22.15 -1.76
CA TYR A 279 17.63 21.96 -0.90
C TYR A 279 18.66 20.97 -1.44
N ARG A 280 18.28 20.02 -2.32
CA ARG A 280 19.16 18.90 -2.69
C ARG A 280 20.46 19.34 -3.37
N HIS A 281 20.44 20.47 -4.06
CA HIS A 281 21.56 20.97 -4.85
C HIS A 281 22.35 22.11 -4.20
N LEU A 282 21.98 22.52 -2.98
CA LEU A 282 22.75 23.52 -2.23
C LEU A 282 24.15 23.00 -1.84
N PRO A 283 25.15 23.87 -1.64
CA PRO A 283 26.41 23.52 -0.99
C PRO A 283 26.19 22.88 0.38
N ASP A 284 27.08 21.98 0.80
CA ASP A 284 26.88 21.18 2.02
C ASP A 284 26.72 22.01 3.29
N HIS A 285 27.47 23.10 3.43
CA HIS A 285 27.32 24.02 4.57
C HIS A 285 25.92 24.67 4.62
N GLN A 286 25.28 24.93 3.48
CA GLN A 286 23.92 25.47 3.41
C GLN A 286 22.88 24.40 3.67
N LYS A 287 23.10 23.17 3.18
CA LYS A 287 22.23 22.03 3.50
C LYS A 287 22.15 21.76 5.00
N GLN A 288 23.29 21.82 5.70
CA GLN A 288 23.34 21.65 7.15
C GLN A 288 22.52 22.72 7.89
N ILE A 289 22.56 23.98 7.42
CA ILE A 289 21.74 25.07 7.96
C ILE A 289 20.24 24.75 7.78
N TRP A 290 19.82 24.40 6.57
CA TRP A 290 18.41 24.09 6.30
C TRP A 290 17.94 22.82 7.02
N GLN A 291 18.79 21.80 7.13
CA GLN A 291 18.50 20.61 7.93
C GLN A 291 18.24 20.98 9.39
N ASN A 292 19.06 21.85 9.99
CA ASN A 292 18.85 22.32 11.37
C ASN A 292 17.56 23.13 11.51
N ILE A 293 17.26 24.02 10.56
CA ILE A 293 16.02 24.81 10.53
C ILE A 293 14.80 23.88 10.44
N THR A 294 14.79 22.95 9.48
CA THR A 294 13.68 22.00 9.30
C THR A 294 13.52 21.11 10.52
N ASN A 295 14.60 20.59 11.10
CA ASN A 295 14.54 19.80 12.32
C ASN A 295 13.93 20.59 13.49
N ASN A 296 14.30 21.86 13.64
CA ASN A 296 13.74 22.72 14.68
C ASN A 296 12.23 22.96 14.46
N TYR A 297 11.82 23.42 13.28
CA TYR A 297 10.43 23.86 13.06
C TYR A 297 9.43 22.74 12.70
N VAL A 298 9.89 21.61 12.16
CA VAL A 298 8.99 20.55 11.62
C VAL A 298 9.04 19.27 12.45
N PHE A 299 10.23 18.84 12.91
CA PHE A 299 10.41 17.51 13.52
C PHE A 299 10.70 17.54 15.04
N SER A 300 10.91 18.74 15.61
CA SER A 300 11.10 18.92 17.05
C SER A 300 9.82 18.61 17.83
N LYS A 301 9.99 18.04 19.03
CA LYS A 301 8.87 17.83 19.98
C LYS A 301 8.63 19.03 20.89
N ASN A 302 9.49 20.05 20.84
CA ASN A 302 9.39 21.24 21.69
C ASN A 302 8.47 22.28 21.06
N ASP A 303 7.78 23.09 21.88
CA ASP A 303 7.07 24.29 21.40
C ASP A 303 8.09 25.37 21.00
N VAL A 304 8.41 25.41 19.71
CA VAL A 304 9.37 26.36 19.13
C VAL A 304 8.87 27.81 19.14
N ALA A 305 7.56 28.03 19.32
CA ALA A 305 6.93 29.35 19.34
C ALA A 305 6.58 29.82 20.76
N ALA A 306 7.00 29.09 21.81
CA ALA A 306 6.71 29.40 23.21
C ALA A 306 7.18 30.80 23.64
N HIS A 307 8.19 31.35 22.97
CA HIS A 307 8.73 32.69 23.24
C HIS A 307 7.92 33.83 22.58
N LEU A 308 6.95 33.50 21.72
CA LEU A 308 6.11 34.46 21.00
C LEU A 308 4.75 34.62 21.70
N PRO A 309 4.20 35.85 21.77
CA PRO A 309 2.79 36.06 22.10
C PRO A 309 1.88 35.29 21.13
N GLU A 310 0.72 34.79 21.60
CA GLU A 310 -0.17 33.92 20.81
C GLU A 310 -0.54 34.52 19.45
N GLN A 311 -0.88 35.81 19.41
CA GLN A 311 -1.21 36.55 18.18
C GLN A 311 -0.07 36.66 17.16
N SER A 312 1.17 36.37 17.58
CA SER A 312 2.38 36.46 16.75
C SER A 312 2.92 35.11 16.31
N LYS A 313 2.33 33.99 16.75
CA LYS A 313 2.79 32.65 16.39
C LYS A 313 2.60 32.33 14.89
N GLY A 314 1.59 32.92 14.25
CA GLY A 314 1.37 32.80 12.81
C GLY A 314 1.30 31.33 12.35
N MET A 315 2.19 30.93 11.44
CA MET A 315 2.27 29.55 10.93
C MET A 315 2.74 28.52 11.97
N LEU A 316 3.28 28.97 13.11
CA LEU A 316 3.73 28.13 14.22
C LEU A 316 2.68 28.00 15.33
N ALA A 317 1.46 28.50 15.10
CA ALA A 317 0.35 28.31 16.03
C ALA A 317 -0.07 26.84 16.13
N ASN A 318 -0.87 26.51 17.14
CA ASN A 318 -1.45 25.16 17.28
C ASN A 318 -2.22 24.75 16.01
N TYR A 319 -2.16 23.45 15.71
CA TYR A 319 -2.84 22.90 14.53
C TYR A 319 -4.32 23.32 14.48
N SER A 320 -4.74 23.77 13.30
CA SER A 320 -6.15 23.85 12.91
C SER A 320 -6.26 23.63 11.40
N PRO A 321 -7.41 23.12 10.90
CA PRO A 321 -7.62 22.97 9.45
C PRO A 321 -7.44 24.29 8.68
N LEU A 322 -7.84 25.41 9.27
CA LEU A 322 -7.70 26.75 8.68
C LEU A 322 -6.24 27.19 8.59
N LEU A 323 -5.42 26.88 9.61
CA LEU A 323 -3.98 27.16 9.59
C LEU A 323 -3.31 26.47 8.39
N ILE A 324 -3.56 25.17 8.22
CA ILE A 324 -2.97 24.40 7.12
C ILE A 324 -3.45 24.91 5.76
N GLU A 325 -4.73 25.26 5.64
CA GLU A 325 -5.27 25.85 4.41
C GLU A 325 -4.61 27.18 4.06
N ASN A 326 -4.40 28.04 5.05
CA ASN A 326 -3.69 29.31 4.86
C ASN A 326 -2.24 29.08 4.43
N MET A 327 -1.54 28.10 5.01
CA MET A 327 -0.18 27.73 4.61
C MET A 327 -0.13 27.22 3.17
N ILE A 328 -1.05 26.32 2.77
CA ILE A 328 -1.14 25.82 1.40
C ILE A 328 -1.43 26.96 0.42
N ASN A 329 -2.36 27.87 0.75
CA ASN A 329 -2.67 29.02 -0.09
C ASN A 329 -1.51 30.00 -0.22
N HIS A 330 -0.71 30.17 0.84
CA HIS A 330 0.52 30.95 0.79
C HIS A 330 1.53 30.31 -0.20
N LEU A 331 1.76 29.00 -0.08
CA LEU A 331 2.66 28.27 -0.98
C LEU A 331 2.22 28.33 -2.44
N LYS A 332 0.91 28.18 -2.71
CA LYS A 332 0.35 28.29 -4.06
C LYS A 332 0.62 29.65 -4.71
N ARG A 333 0.64 30.73 -3.92
CA ARG A 333 0.96 32.08 -4.43
C ARG A 333 2.44 32.29 -4.69
N SER A 334 3.32 31.57 -3.98
CA SER A 334 4.77 31.72 -4.14
C SER A 334 5.37 30.83 -5.23
N ILE A 335 4.67 29.77 -5.65
CA ILE A 335 5.13 28.79 -6.64
C ILE A 335 4.61 29.11 -8.05
N ALA A 336 3.55 29.92 -8.16
CA ALA A 336 2.99 30.38 -9.44
C ALA A 336 3.82 31.51 -10.07
#